data_AF-A0A965U7J0-F1
#
_entry.id   AF-A0A965U7J0-F1
#
_cell.length_a   1.000
_cell.length_b   1.000
_cell.length_c   1.000
_cell.angle_alpha   90.00
_cell.angle_beta   90.00
_cell.angle_gamma   90.00
#
_symmetry.space_group_name_H-M   'P 1'
#
loop_
_entity.id
_entity.type
_entity.pdbx_description
1 polymer ?
#
loop_
_entity_poly.entity_id
_entity_poly.type
_entity_poly.pdbx_seq_one_letter_code
_entity_poly.pdbx_strand_id
1 'polypeptide(L)' 'SQVQHMVRTLLKLPANPQADAADALAIAITHCHVSQNAAQISETRLNLARGRLR' A
#
# COMPACT_ATOMS: atom_id res chain seq x y z
N SER A 1 2.79 -8.36 -17.29
CA SER A 1 3.05 -6.96 -16.88
C SER A 1 3.60 -6.95 -15.46
N GLN A 2 4.33 -5.90 -15.05
CA GLN A 2 4.95 -5.81 -13.73
C GLN A 2 3.91 -5.80 -12.58
N VAL A 3 2.78 -5.10 -12.75
CA VAL A 3 1.70 -5.03 -11.76
C VAL A 3 1.08 -6.40 -11.48
N GLN A 4 0.77 -7.21 -12.51
CA GLN A 4 0.22 -8.55 -12.33
C GLN A 4 1.16 -9.47 -11.53
N HIS A 5 2.46 -9.43 -11.84
CA HIS A 5 3.46 -10.22 -11.12
C HIS A 5 3.58 -9.78 -9.66
N MET A 6 3.61 -8.46 -9.42
CA MET A 6 3.61 -7.88 -8.08
C MET A 6 2.39 -8.34 -7.28
N VAL A 7 1.17 -8.18 -7.80
CA VAL A 7 -0.08 -8.57 -7.12
C VAL A 7 -0.12 -10.06 -6.82
N ARG A 8 0.28 -10.91 -7.78
CA ARG A 8 0.36 -12.36 -7.57
C ARG A 8 1.29 -12.71 -6.42
N THR A 9 2.47 -12.10 -6.36
CA THR A 9 3.47 -12.37 -5.32
C THR A 9 3.01 -11.87 -3.96
N LEU A 10 2.46 -10.66 -3.88
CA LEU A 10 1.97 -10.07 -2.62
C LEU A 10 0.80 -10.86 -2.02
N LEU A 11 -0.13 -11.32 -2.86
CA LEU A 11 -1.34 -12.03 -2.43
C LEU A 11 -1.23 -13.56 -2.54
N LYS A 12 -0.05 -14.09 -2.93
CA LYS A 12 0.21 -15.52 -3.16
C LYS A 12 -0.83 -16.19 -4.06
N LEU A 13 -1.23 -15.52 -5.15
CA LEU A 13 -2.25 -16.04 -6.06
C LEU A 13 -1.73 -17.23 -6.89
N PRO A 14 -2.58 -18.23 -7.19
CA PRO A 14 -2.17 -19.42 -7.92
C PRO A 14 -1.73 -19.08 -9.36
N ALA A 15 -2.34 -18.08 -9.98
CA ALA A 15 -2.08 -17.63 -11.34
C ALA A 15 -1.96 -16.10 -11.43
N ASN A 16 -1.45 -15.60 -12.55
CA ASN A 16 -1.41 -14.16 -12.82
C ASN A 16 -2.84 -13.66 -13.05
N PRO A 17 -3.31 -12.64 -12.32
CA PRO A 17 -4.62 -12.04 -12.57
C PRO A 17 -4.65 -11.36 -13.94
N GLN A 18 -5.86 -11.19 -14.50
CA GLN A 18 -6.10 -10.35 -15.66
C GLN A 18 -5.61 -8.92 -15.39
N ALA A 19 -5.29 -8.15 -16.43
CA ALA A 19 -4.74 -6.79 -16.28
C ALA A 19 -5.65 -5.90 -15.41
N ASP A 20 -6.92 -5.78 -15.76
CA ASP A 20 -7.87 -4.92 -15.02
C ASP A 20 -8.07 -5.37 -13.57
N ALA A 21 -8.13 -6.70 -13.35
CA ALA A 21 -8.24 -7.26 -12.00
C ALA A 21 -6.98 -6.99 -11.17
N ALA A 22 -5.80 -7.04 -11.78
CA ALA A 22 -4.55 -6.71 -11.12
C ALA A 22 -4.51 -5.24 -10.71
N ASP A 23 -4.99 -4.34 -11.57
CA ASP A 23 -5.02 -2.91 -11.29
C ASP A 23 -5.99 -2.59 -10.13
N ALA A 24 -7.18 -3.21 -10.12
CA ALA A 24 -8.12 -3.09 -9.01
C ALA A 24 -7.53 -3.59 -7.68
N LEU A 25 -6.84 -4.74 -7.70
CA LEU A 25 -6.16 -5.28 -6.52
C LEU A 25 -5.00 -4.40 -6.06
N ALA A 26 -4.22 -3.84 -6.98
CA ALA A 26 -3.12 -2.94 -6.67
C ALA A 26 -3.62 -1.65 -5.99
N ILE A 27 -4.75 -1.09 -6.44
CA ILE A 27 -5.40 0.06 -5.80
C ILE A 27 -5.84 -0.31 -4.38
N ALA A 28 -6.47 -1.47 -4.18
CA ALA A 28 -6.90 -1.91 -2.85
C ALA A 28 -5.71 -2.10 -1.89
N ILE A 29 -4.61 -2.70 -2.36
CA ILE A 29 -3.36 -2.85 -1.59
C ILE A 29 -2.83 -1.46 -1.21
N THR A 30 -2.78 -0.53 -2.17
CA THR A 30 -2.29 0.83 -1.94
C THR A 30 -3.16 1.57 -0.92
N HIS A 31 -4.48 1.49 -1.05
CA HIS A 31 -5.43 2.10 -0.12
C HIS A 31 -5.23 1.57 1.31
N CYS A 32 -5.13 0.26 1.47
CA CYS A 32 -4.88 -0.36 2.77
C CYS A 32 -3.52 0.05 3.36
N HIS A 33 -2.47 0.11 2.53
CA HIS A 33 -1.14 0.51 2.97
C HIS A 33 -1.08 1.98 3.40
N VAL A 34 -1.70 2.89 2.64
CA VAL A 34 -1.79 4.31 2.97
C VAL A 34 -2.63 4.53 4.22
N SER A 35 -3.77 3.85 4.35
CA SER A 35 -4.64 3.94 5.53
C SER A 35 -3.91 3.49 6.80
N GLN A 36 -3.16 2.39 6.74
CA GLN A 36 -2.33 1.92 7.85
C GLN A 36 -1.22 2.92 8.20
N ASN A 37 -0.48 3.42 7.20
CA ASN A 37 0.57 4.43 7.42
C ASN A 37 -0.01 5.72 8.02
N ALA A 38 -1.16 6.18 7.55
CA ALA A 38 -1.82 7.37 8.07
C ALA A 38 -2.23 7.20 9.54
N ALA A 39 -2.75 6.03 9.92
CA ALA A 39 -3.05 5.71 11.31
C ALA A 39 -1.78 5.72 12.18
N GLN A 40 -0.70 5.09 11.72
CA GLN A 40 0.59 5.07 12.44
C GLN A 40 1.22 6.46 12.59
N ILE A 41 1.13 7.31 11.56
CA ILE A 41 1.58 8.71 11.63
C ILE A 41 0.70 9.52 12.57
N SER A 42 -0.60 9.21 12.69
CA SER A 42 -1.46 9.88 13.67
C SER A 42 -1.16 9.44 15.10
N GLU A 43 -0.80 8.18 15.32
CA GLU A 43 -0.41 7.64 16.64
C GLU A 43 0.97 8.11 17.07
N THR A 44 1.90 8.15 16.12
CA THR A 44 3.19 8.82 16.31
C THR A 44 2.89 10.31 16.31
N ARG A 45 2.52 10.89 17.47
CA ARG A 45 2.60 12.35 17.65
C ARG A 45 4.01 12.74 17.25
N LEU A 46 4.17 13.16 15.99
CA LEU A 46 5.39 13.73 15.49
C LEU A 46 5.61 14.89 16.44
N ASN A 47 6.62 14.78 17.31
CA ASN A 47 7.02 15.86 18.20
C ASN A 47 7.56 16.95 17.28
N LEU A 48 6.64 17.71 16.67
CA LEU A 48 6.88 18.81 15.79
C LEU A 48 7.40 19.96 16.65
N ALA A 49 8.64 19.84 17.12
CA ALA A 49 9.37 20.97 17.66
C ALA A 49 9.64 21.92 16.49
N ARG A 50 8.73 22.88 16.29
CA ARG A 50 8.81 23.91 15.24
C ARG A 50 8.88 23.36 13.81
N GLY A 51 8.01 22.41 13.45
CA GLY A 51 7.77 22.04 12.05
C GLY A 51 8.92 21.30 11.35
N ARG A 52 9.88 20.73 12.09
CA ARG A 52 10.97 19.90 11.53
C ARG A 52 10.91 18.50 12.13
N LEU A 53 10.85 17.49 11.27
CA LEU A 53 11.04 16.08 11.63
C LEU A 53 12.49 15.93 12.11
N ARG A 54 12.68 15.48 13.35
CA ARG A 54 13.99 15.08 13.89
C ARG A 54 14.06 13.58 13.92
#